data_AF-A0A2D8EVY7-F1
#
_entry.id   AF-A0A2D8EVY7-F1
#
_cell.length_a   1.000
_cell.length_b   1.000
_cell.length_c   1.000
_cell.angle_alpha   90.00
_cell.angle_beta   90.00
_cell.angle_gamma   90.00
#
_symmetry.space_group_name_H-M   'P 1'
#
loop_
_entity.id
_entity.type
_entity.pdbx_description
1 polymer ?
#
loop_
_entity_poly.entity_id
_entity_poly.type
_entity_poly.pdbx_seq_one_letter_code
_entity_poly.pdbx_strand_id
1 'polypeptide(L)'
;MAQVVVYGPNGARTTANTELTEADKAKGYTKSEYERLLAGEIIGREGYKGATQSEPLTPDYPGDYGGEDASTPMDQRESVVGIGNTDYDTKDYSNVGSDGNVIVKTENGDVVSSVDSDEAPLGKIPRGAEFWNVDGNYYIVYFIPNSGVPIYYDTSIEDLKRIFVDDFPEIEQLIKTPTSAQWDKSIRFGNSLELADPTIYDPTQTPWLSFIDTIEKEAKIRPWLKDEEMVELLAEATLEGRTVTDAEWQSTDWWRSHTQAQRDWLLLAQSDSFNFSSNLPADAISKINNDKLFIKNLMEQSGISNPPKELVAWVGEKFTTGDWTPEFTTDQIKILSDPTLEADLNADLDEFINSGNIDYDTTRAGESEVDRLVKEYLGPVFGGNLADATLKKYAGMLRNDPDGLLTVKEDLLKIKNNLFNEDNDITYEQKAAPWRGFTTNLWGGTVEETTSLFQEVLKLNDVAKATKLLYDEGLKDGGSDKIKNEVISSLVGSFGGGGVRRII
;
A
#
# COMPACT_ATOMS: atom_id res chain seq x y z
N MET A 1 -3.41 -27.91 -24.67
CA MET A 1 -3.14 -26.79 -25.59
C MET A 1 -1.75 -26.26 -25.29
N ALA A 2 -0.90 -26.05 -26.31
CA ALA A 2 0.46 -25.56 -26.08
C ALA A 2 0.43 -24.04 -25.85
N GLN A 3 0.40 -23.63 -24.59
CA GLN A 3 0.50 -22.23 -24.17
C GLN A 3 1.96 -21.91 -23.86
N VAL A 4 2.41 -20.72 -24.23
CA VAL A 4 3.77 -20.23 -23.95
C VAL A 4 3.70 -18.94 -23.16
N VAL A 5 4.74 -18.72 -22.35
CA VAL A 5 5.02 -17.42 -21.75
C VAL A 5 5.87 -16.64 -22.73
N VAL A 6 5.49 -15.40 -23.01
CA VAL A 6 6.14 -14.47 -23.93
C VAL A 6 6.69 -13.30 -23.16
N TYR A 7 7.97 -13.01 -23.38
CA TYR A 7 8.68 -11.94 -22.69
C TYR A 7 8.67 -10.66 -23.52
N GLY A 8 8.15 -9.59 -22.93
CA GLY A 8 8.11 -8.24 -23.48
C GLY A 8 9.28 -7.36 -23.01
N PRO A 9 9.32 -6.10 -23.47
CA PRO A 9 10.32 -5.13 -23.01
C PRO A 9 10.26 -4.92 -21.49
N ASN A 10 11.41 -4.61 -20.88
CA ASN A 10 11.58 -4.37 -19.44
C ASN A 10 11.22 -5.54 -18.52
N GLY A 11 11.20 -6.78 -19.04
CA GLY A 11 10.94 -7.98 -18.24
C GLY A 11 9.46 -8.29 -17.99
N ALA A 12 8.56 -7.55 -18.66
CA ALA A 12 7.13 -7.85 -18.67
C ALA A 12 6.86 -9.22 -19.30
N ARG A 13 5.83 -9.93 -18.80
CA ARG A 13 5.49 -11.29 -19.23
C ARG A 13 4.01 -11.40 -19.53
N THR A 14 3.66 -12.18 -20.54
CA THR A 14 2.28 -12.54 -20.86
C THR A 14 2.21 -13.99 -21.30
N THR A 15 1.05 -14.62 -21.22
CA THR A 15 0.82 -15.92 -21.86
C THR A 15 0.15 -15.74 -23.22
N ALA A 16 0.36 -16.69 -24.13
CA ALA A 16 -0.33 -16.74 -25.42
C ALA A 16 -0.48 -18.19 -25.91
N ASN A 17 -1.62 -18.49 -26.55
CA ASN A 17 -1.84 -19.77 -27.20
C ASN A 17 -1.06 -19.85 -28.51
N THR A 18 -0.27 -20.91 -28.69
CA THR A 18 0.51 -21.12 -29.92
C THR A 18 -0.32 -21.71 -31.05
N GLU A 19 -1.48 -22.31 -30.72
CA GLU A 19 -2.40 -22.91 -31.66
C GLU A 19 -3.61 -21.99 -31.90
N LEU A 20 -4.10 -21.95 -33.14
CA LEU A 20 -5.34 -21.26 -33.49
C LEU A 20 -6.54 -22.06 -32.96
N THR A 21 -7.27 -21.51 -32.01
CA THR A 21 -8.42 -22.19 -31.38
C THR A 21 -9.70 -22.09 -32.23
N GLU A 22 -10.68 -22.96 -31.99
CA GLU A 22 -12.01 -22.85 -32.65
C GLU A 22 -12.74 -21.55 -32.27
N ALA A 23 -12.52 -21.04 -31.05
CA ALA A 23 -13.04 -19.75 -30.62
C ALA A 23 -12.40 -18.59 -31.41
N ASP A 24 -11.10 -18.67 -31.71
CA ASP A 24 -10.42 -17.68 -32.55
C ASP A 24 -10.94 -17.69 -33.99
N LYS A 25 -11.20 -18.88 -34.55
CA LYS A 25 -11.81 -19.03 -35.89
C LYS A 25 -13.22 -18.46 -35.93
N ALA A 26 -14.02 -18.69 -34.88
CA ALA A 26 -15.37 -18.13 -34.76
C ALA A 26 -15.36 -16.58 -34.71
N LYS A 27 -14.30 -15.99 -34.17
CA LYS A 27 -14.05 -14.53 -34.16
C LYS A 27 -13.40 -14.01 -35.46
N GLY A 28 -13.19 -14.87 -36.46
CA GLY A 28 -12.65 -14.50 -37.77
C GLY A 28 -11.12 -14.38 -37.84
N TYR A 29 -10.40 -14.83 -36.81
CA TYR A 29 -8.93 -14.77 -36.81
C TYR A 29 -8.31 -15.90 -37.64
N THR A 30 -7.24 -15.57 -38.37
CA THR A 30 -6.51 -16.49 -39.24
C THR A 30 -5.15 -16.91 -38.68
N LYS A 31 -4.78 -16.36 -37.51
CA LYS A 31 -3.49 -16.53 -36.83
C LYS A 31 -3.72 -16.88 -35.36
N SER A 32 -2.82 -17.67 -34.77
CA SER A 32 -2.88 -17.96 -33.33
C SER A 32 -2.74 -16.70 -32.49
N GLU A 33 -3.13 -16.76 -31.22
CA GLU A 33 -2.94 -15.65 -30.28
C GLU A 33 -1.47 -15.25 -30.18
N TYR A 34 -0.55 -16.22 -30.15
CA TYR A 34 0.89 -15.97 -30.16
C TYR A 34 1.35 -15.20 -31.40
N GLU A 35 0.90 -15.60 -32.60
CA GLU A 35 1.25 -14.92 -33.84
C GLU A 35 0.70 -13.49 -33.91
N ARG A 36 -0.52 -13.27 -33.41
CA ARG A 36 -1.12 -11.93 -33.32
C ARG A 36 -0.40 -11.06 -32.28
N LEU A 37 0.01 -11.63 -31.16
CA LEU A 37 0.79 -10.95 -30.13
C LEU A 37 2.13 -10.47 -30.69
N LEU A 38 2.87 -11.34 -31.39
CA LEU A 38 4.15 -10.98 -32.00
C LEU A 38 4.02 -9.97 -33.15
N ALA A 39 2.88 -9.94 -33.83
CA ALA A 39 2.57 -8.93 -34.84
C ALA A 39 2.16 -7.58 -34.24
N GLY A 40 1.84 -7.52 -32.94
CA GLY A 40 1.28 -6.35 -32.27
C GLY A 40 -0.18 -6.10 -32.65
N GLU A 41 -0.92 -7.15 -33.00
CA GLU A 41 -2.32 -7.10 -33.46
C GLU A 41 -3.32 -7.28 -32.31
N ILE A 42 -2.84 -7.47 -31.07
CA ILE A 42 -3.67 -7.59 -29.86
C ILE A 42 -3.71 -6.23 -29.16
N ILE A 43 -4.90 -5.64 -29.11
CA ILE A 43 -5.15 -4.35 -28.46
C ILE A 43 -4.75 -4.43 -26.98
N GLY A 44 -3.94 -3.49 -26.52
CA GLY A 44 -3.41 -3.43 -25.15
C GLY A 44 -2.19 -4.32 -24.88
N ARG A 45 -1.67 -5.01 -25.91
CA ARG A 45 -0.44 -5.83 -25.82
C ARG A 45 0.54 -5.54 -26.97
N GLU A 46 0.46 -4.35 -27.56
CA GLU A 46 1.28 -3.91 -28.70
C GLU A 46 2.78 -3.89 -28.38
N GLY A 47 3.13 -3.69 -27.10
CA GLY A 47 4.52 -3.70 -26.61
C GLY A 47 5.25 -5.04 -26.77
N TYR A 48 4.54 -6.13 -27.04
CA TYR A 48 5.12 -7.47 -27.27
C TYR A 48 5.47 -7.74 -28.75
N LYS A 49 5.26 -6.77 -29.63
CA LYS A 49 5.60 -6.89 -31.05
C LYS A 49 7.08 -7.23 -31.24
N GLY A 50 7.35 -8.34 -31.92
CA GLY A 50 8.70 -8.81 -32.17
C GLY A 50 9.41 -9.44 -30.96
N ALA A 51 8.69 -9.83 -29.90
CA ALA A 51 9.26 -10.58 -28.80
C ALA A 51 9.94 -11.88 -29.29
N THR A 52 11.18 -12.12 -28.86
CA THR A 52 12.01 -13.25 -29.33
C THR A 52 12.25 -14.32 -28.28
N GLN A 53 11.81 -14.09 -27.03
CA GLN A 53 11.96 -15.02 -25.93
C GLN A 53 10.60 -15.57 -25.53
N SER A 54 10.46 -16.89 -25.58
CA SER A 54 9.29 -17.61 -25.10
C SER A 54 9.69 -18.92 -24.43
N GLU A 55 8.98 -19.33 -23.39
CA GLU A 55 9.16 -20.63 -22.75
C GLU A 55 7.81 -21.38 -22.63
N PRO A 56 7.83 -22.73 -22.60
CA PRO A 56 6.62 -23.50 -22.36
C PRO A 56 6.00 -23.17 -21.01
N LEU A 57 4.68 -23.01 -20.95
CA LEU A 57 3.99 -22.89 -19.67
C LEU A 57 4.05 -24.24 -18.94
N THR A 58 4.66 -24.27 -17.76
CA THR A 58 4.79 -25.47 -16.94
C THR A 58 3.74 -25.47 -15.81
N PRO A 59 3.35 -26.65 -15.27
CA PRO A 59 2.43 -26.73 -14.14
C PRO A 59 2.92 -26.00 -12.88
N ASP A 60 4.22 -25.82 -12.74
CA ASP A 60 4.85 -25.15 -11.60
C ASP A 60 5.03 -23.63 -11.83
N TYR A 61 4.49 -23.07 -12.92
CA TYR A 61 4.59 -21.65 -13.24
C TYR A 61 3.80 -20.81 -12.24
N PRO A 62 4.45 -19.97 -11.42
CA PRO A 62 3.78 -19.09 -10.49
C PRO A 62 3.21 -17.92 -11.30
N GLY A 63 1.92 -17.97 -11.61
CA GLY A 63 1.23 -16.93 -12.38
C GLY A 63 1.52 -15.52 -11.88
N ASP A 64 1.62 -14.56 -12.80
CA ASP A 64 1.81 -13.15 -12.45
C ASP A 64 0.50 -12.56 -11.93
N TYR A 65 0.59 -11.82 -10.83
CA TYR A 65 -0.55 -11.34 -10.04
C TYR A 65 -1.39 -10.34 -10.83
N GLY A 66 -2.50 -10.84 -11.38
CA GLY A 66 -3.52 -10.04 -12.05
C GLY A 66 -4.92 -10.61 -11.83
N GLY A 67 -5.33 -10.80 -10.56
CA GLY A 67 -6.76 -10.96 -10.22
C GLY A 67 -7.16 -12.05 -9.22
N GLU A 68 -6.27 -12.92 -8.75
CA GLU A 68 -6.65 -14.01 -7.82
C GLU A 68 -6.12 -13.76 -6.39
N ASP A 69 -7.02 -13.77 -5.39
CA ASP A 69 -6.66 -13.81 -3.97
C ASP A 69 -6.35 -15.25 -3.52
N ALA A 70 -5.49 -15.38 -2.51
CA ALA A 70 -5.03 -16.60 -1.85
C ALA A 70 -6.15 -17.48 -1.26
N SER A 71 -7.40 -17.01 -1.24
CA SER A 71 -8.60 -17.76 -0.84
C SER A 71 -9.15 -18.71 -1.91
N THR A 72 -8.64 -18.68 -3.15
CA THR A 72 -9.14 -19.50 -4.26
C THR A 72 -8.59 -20.95 -4.22
N PRO A 73 -9.46 -22.00 -4.17
CA PRO A 73 -9.06 -23.41 -4.22
C PRO A 73 -8.22 -23.77 -5.45
N MET A 74 -7.23 -24.64 -5.27
CA MET A 74 -6.17 -24.89 -6.25
C MET A 74 -6.67 -25.51 -7.57
N ASP A 75 -7.77 -26.26 -7.52
CA ASP A 75 -8.39 -26.92 -8.67
C ASP A 75 -9.29 -25.99 -9.50
N GLN A 76 -9.48 -24.75 -9.06
CA GLN A 76 -10.38 -23.76 -9.68
C GLN A 76 -9.67 -22.51 -10.18
N ARG A 77 -8.33 -22.49 -10.13
CA ARG A 77 -7.52 -21.37 -10.62
C ARG A 77 -7.56 -21.29 -12.14
N GLU A 78 -7.48 -20.10 -12.72
CA GLU A 78 -7.54 -19.90 -14.17
C GLU A 78 -6.45 -20.68 -14.92
N SER A 79 -5.32 -20.94 -14.27
CA SER A 79 -4.24 -21.78 -14.77
C SER A 79 -4.63 -23.26 -14.98
N VAL A 80 -5.73 -23.72 -14.38
CA VAL A 80 -6.25 -25.09 -14.43
C VAL A 80 -7.49 -25.20 -15.32
N VAL A 81 -8.38 -24.19 -15.34
CA VAL A 81 -9.68 -24.26 -16.04
C VAL A 81 -9.79 -23.42 -17.32
N GLY A 82 -8.82 -22.52 -17.60
CA GLY A 82 -8.81 -21.66 -18.78
C GLY A 82 -9.67 -20.39 -18.60
N ILE A 83 -9.31 -19.33 -19.34
CA ILE A 83 -9.85 -17.96 -19.18
C ILE A 83 -11.37 -17.95 -19.38
N GLY A 84 -12.09 -17.36 -18.40
CA GLY A 84 -13.52 -17.03 -18.50
C GLY A 84 -14.50 -17.97 -17.79
N ASN A 85 -14.08 -18.71 -16.76
CA ASN A 85 -14.97 -19.62 -16.03
C ASN A 85 -14.85 -19.51 -14.50
N THR A 86 -15.12 -18.33 -13.94
CA THR A 86 -15.41 -18.18 -12.52
C THR A 86 -16.88 -17.78 -12.33
N ASP A 87 -17.75 -18.78 -12.31
CA ASP A 87 -19.14 -18.65 -11.85
C ASP A 87 -19.16 -18.49 -10.33
N TYR A 88 -19.08 -17.26 -9.86
CA TYR A 88 -19.75 -16.87 -8.62
C TYR A 88 -21.27 -16.73 -8.87
N ASP A 89 -21.89 -17.76 -9.47
CA ASP A 89 -23.34 -18.00 -9.48
C ASP A 89 -23.60 -19.46 -9.06
N THR A 90 -24.39 -19.64 -8.01
CA THR A 90 -24.64 -20.93 -7.35
C THR A 90 -25.98 -21.55 -7.77
N LYS A 91 -26.19 -21.86 -9.07
CA LYS A 91 -27.39 -22.57 -9.54
C LYS A 91 -27.09 -23.74 -10.48
N ASP A 92 -27.75 -24.87 -10.25
CA ASP A 92 -27.66 -26.13 -11.03
C ASP A 92 -28.67 -26.13 -12.20
N TYR A 93 -28.18 -26.26 -13.43
CA TYR A 93 -28.96 -26.26 -14.68
C TYR A 93 -28.94 -27.59 -15.43
N SER A 94 -28.85 -28.72 -14.72
CA SER A 94 -28.62 -30.02 -15.35
C SER A 94 -29.79 -30.66 -16.13
N ASN A 95 -30.94 -30.00 -16.37
CA ASN A 95 -32.00 -30.57 -17.24
C ASN A 95 -32.80 -29.52 -18.05
N VAL A 96 -32.55 -29.46 -19.36
CA VAL A 96 -33.32 -28.68 -20.35
C VAL A 96 -34.05 -29.61 -21.33
N GLY A 97 -35.35 -29.37 -21.54
CA GLY A 97 -36.14 -30.04 -22.58
C GLY A 97 -35.77 -29.54 -23.98
N SER A 98 -36.17 -30.28 -25.02
CA SER A 98 -35.78 -30.07 -26.43
C SER A 98 -36.25 -28.74 -27.06
N ASP A 99 -36.99 -27.92 -26.34
CA ASP A 99 -37.47 -26.58 -26.70
C ASP A 99 -36.96 -25.49 -25.75
N GLY A 100 -36.01 -25.79 -24.86
CA GLY A 100 -35.32 -24.81 -24.02
C GLY A 100 -36.03 -24.44 -22.73
N ASN A 101 -37.16 -25.08 -22.39
CA ASN A 101 -37.78 -24.96 -21.06
C ASN A 101 -37.25 -26.02 -20.07
N VAL A 102 -37.02 -25.59 -18.83
CA VAL A 102 -36.62 -26.46 -17.70
C VAL A 102 -37.87 -27.09 -17.09
N ILE A 103 -37.91 -28.42 -16.99
CA ILE A 103 -39.02 -29.18 -16.38
C ILE A 103 -38.53 -29.80 -15.07
N VAL A 104 -39.16 -29.47 -13.94
CA VAL A 104 -38.91 -30.11 -12.64
C VAL A 104 -40.06 -31.08 -12.32
N LYS A 105 -39.74 -32.37 -12.11
CA LYS A 105 -40.68 -33.38 -11.60
C LYS A 105 -40.53 -33.48 -10.09
N THR A 106 -41.63 -33.49 -9.35
CA THR A 106 -41.63 -33.83 -7.91
C THR A 106 -41.82 -35.33 -7.70
N GLU A 107 -41.48 -35.83 -6.51
CA GLU A 107 -41.43 -37.26 -6.16
C GLU A 107 -42.76 -38.04 -6.30
N ASN A 108 -43.89 -37.37 -6.55
CA ASN A 108 -45.19 -38.00 -6.80
C ASN A 108 -45.68 -37.91 -8.26
N GLY A 109 -44.88 -37.35 -9.18
CA GLY A 109 -45.14 -37.45 -10.63
C GLY A 109 -46.19 -36.50 -11.22
N ASP A 110 -46.69 -35.52 -10.48
CA ASP A 110 -47.60 -34.50 -11.01
C ASP A 110 -46.86 -33.27 -11.57
N VAL A 111 -47.40 -32.72 -12.66
CA VAL A 111 -46.92 -31.50 -13.34
C VAL A 111 -47.72 -30.30 -12.84
N VAL A 112 -47.05 -29.34 -12.20
CA VAL A 112 -47.67 -28.06 -11.82
C VAL A 112 -46.88 -26.93 -12.46
N SER A 113 -47.53 -26.17 -13.33
CA SER A 113 -47.09 -24.84 -13.72
C SER A 113 -47.47 -23.87 -12.59
N SER A 114 -46.49 -23.39 -11.81
CA SER A 114 -46.69 -22.22 -10.96
C SER A 114 -45.70 -21.13 -11.35
N VAL A 115 -46.27 -19.99 -11.72
CA VAL A 115 -45.67 -18.68 -11.49
C VAL A 115 -45.57 -18.56 -9.97
N ASP A 116 -44.37 -18.60 -9.41
CA ASP A 116 -44.15 -18.22 -8.01
C ASP A 116 -43.12 -17.09 -7.92
N SER A 117 -43.64 -15.99 -7.40
CA SER A 117 -43.03 -14.70 -7.13
C SER A 117 -42.40 -14.69 -5.73
N ASP A 118 -41.19 -15.22 -5.59
CA ASP A 118 -40.44 -15.22 -4.32
C ASP A 118 -39.03 -14.63 -4.48
N GLU A 119 -38.91 -13.45 -5.12
CA GLU A 119 -37.76 -12.56 -4.89
C GLU A 119 -38.22 -11.37 -4.03
N ALA A 120 -37.49 -11.08 -2.96
CA ALA A 120 -37.79 -10.00 -2.03
C ALA A 120 -37.95 -8.64 -2.76
N PRO A 121 -38.81 -7.73 -2.29
CA PRO A 121 -38.95 -6.41 -2.90
C PRO A 121 -37.59 -5.67 -2.92
N LEU A 122 -37.25 -5.08 -4.06
CA LEU A 122 -36.09 -4.18 -4.18
C LEU A 122 -36.35 -2.91 -3.35
N GLY A 123 -35.29 -2.21 -2.93
CA GLY A 123 -35.42 -1.01 -2.12
C GLY A 123 -36.24 0.10 -2.81
N LYS A 124 -36.69 1.09 -2.04
CA LYS A 124 -37.32 2.30 -2.61
C LYS A 124 -36.26 3.05 -3.44
N ILE A 125 -36.66 3.76 -4.48
CA ILE A 125 -35.79 4.73 -5.17
C ILE A 125 -35.98 6.14 -4.60
N PRO A 126 -35.04 7.08 -4.85
CA PRO A 126 -35.21 8.48 -4.49
C PRO A 126 -36.52 9.11 -5.00
N ARG A 127 -37.07 10.07 -4.25
CA ARG A 127 -38.32 10.76 -4.65
C ARG A 127 -38.09 11.76 -5.78
N GLY A 128 -39.14 12.03 -6.55
CA GLY A 128 -39.14 13.06 -7.60
C GLY A 128 -38.75 12.57 -8.99
N ALA A 129 -38.78 11.25 -9.21
CA ALA A 129 -38.56 10.64 -10.51
C ALA A 129 -39.70 10.91 -11.49
N GLU A 130 -39.35 11.04 -12.76
CA GLU A 130 -40.24 10.85 -13.90
C GLU A 130 -39.98 9.49 -14.55
N PHE A 131 -40.95 8.98 -15.31
CA PHE A 131 -40.85 7.70 -16.01
C PHE A 131 -41.05 7.92 -17.50
N TRP A 132 -40.06 7.55 -18.29
CA TRP A 132 -40.07 7.83 -19.73
C TRP A 132 -40.16 6.55 -20.56
N ASN A 133 -40.84 6.63 -21.69
CA ASN A 133 -40.80 5.63 -22.77
C ASN A 133 -40.33 6.29 -24.06
N VAL A 134 -39.20 5.81 -24.59
CA VAL A 134 -38.62 6.24 -25.86
C VAL A 134 -38.44 5.01 -26.73
N ASP A 135 -39.17 4.96 -27.85
CA ASP A 135 -39.09 3.89 -28.84
C ASP A 135 -39.23 2.46 -28.26
N GLY A 136 -40.02 2.31 -27.19
CA GLY A 136 -40.25 1.01 -26.54
C GLY A 136 -39.27 0.67 -25.41
N ASN A 137 -38.29 1.53 -25.14
CA ASN A 137 -37.38 1.42 -24.00
C ASN A 137 -37.86 2.30 -22.84
N TYR A 138 -37.66 1.83 -21.61
CA TYR A 138 -38.15 2.50 -20.41
C TYR A 138 -37.00 3.10 -19.61
N TYR A 139 -37.27 4.24 -18.97
CA TYR A 139 -36.27 4.95 -18.18
C TYR A 139 -36.87 5.56 -16.90
N ILE A 140 -36.07 5.57 -15.83
CA ILE A 140 -36.33 6.36 -14.62
C ILE A 140 -35.52 7.65 -14.74
N VAL A 141 -36.13 8.81 -14.57
CA VAL A 141 -35.53 10.10 -14.92
C VAL A 141 -35.60 11.09 -13.77
N TYR A 142 -34.50 11.82 -13.53
CA TYR A 142 -34.47 12.95 -12.60
C TYR A 142 -33.96 14.19 -13.31
N PHE A 143 -34.37 15.37 -12.84
CA PHE A 143 -33.89 16.64 -13.40
C PHE A 143 -32.83 17.27 -12.50
N ILE A 144 -31.71 17.65 -13.11
CA ILE A 144 -30.68 18.45 -12.45
C ILE A 144 -31.34 19.76 -11.99
N PRO A 145 -31.31 20.09 -10.69
CA PRO A 145 -31.91 21.32 -10.19
C PRO A 145 -31.31 22.53 -10.90
N ASN A 146 -32.16 23.49 -11.25
CA ASN A 146 -31.79 24.77 -11.89
C ASN A 146 -31.17 24.69 -13.30
N SER A 147 -30.90 23.51 -13.88
CA SER A 147 -30.46 23.38 -15.28
C SER A 147 -31.55 22.86 -16.22
N GLY A 148 -32.54 22.12 -15.67
CA GLY A 148 -33.58 21.49 -16.48
C GLY A 148 -33.08 20.34 -17.36
N VAL A 149 -31.85 19.87 -17.12
CA VAL A 149 -31.24 18.75 -17.82
C VAL A 149 -31.69 17.43 -17.17
N PRO A 150 -32.23 16.48 -17.94
CA PRO A 150 -32.66 15.18 -17.44
C PRO A 150 -31.48 14.19 -17.35
N ILE A 151 -31.37 13.47 -16.24
CA ILE A 151 -30.57 12.25 -16.12
C ILE A 151 -31.48 11.04 -16.15
N TYR A 152 -31.07 9.95 -16.78
CA TYR A 152 -31.90 8.75 -16.92
C TYR A 152 -31.16 7.47 -16.52
N TYR A 153 -31.92 6.54 -15.95
CA TYR A 153 -31.48 5.19 -15.61
C TYR A 153 -32.24 4.21 -16.50
N ASP A 154 -31.51 3.29 -17.14
CA ASP A 154 -32.11 2.23 -17.94
C ASP A 154 -32.98 1.34 -17.06
N THR A 155 -34.19 1.02 -17.52
CA THR A 155 -35.07 0.09 -16.81
C THR A 155 -35.87 -0.76 -17.80
N SER A 156 -36.36 -1.90 -17.33
CA SER A 156 -37.44 -2.63 -18.00
C SER A 156 -38.78 -2.37 -17.32
N ILE A 157 -39.88 -2.77 -17.98
CA ILE A 157 -41.21 -2.72 -17.37
C ILE A 157 -41.31 -3.76 -16.23
N GLU A 158 -40.57 -4.86 -16.34
CA GLU A 158 -40.42 -5.87 -15.29
C GLU A 158 -39.70 -5.31 -14.06
N ASP A 159 -38.62 -4.55 -14.25
CA ASP A 159 -37.90 -3.91 -13.14
C ASP A 159 -38.76 -2.86 -12.44
N LEU A 160 -39.53 -2.07 -13.19
CA LEU A 160 -40.48 -1.12 -12.60
C LEU A 160 -41.54 -1.84 -11.76
N LYS A 161 -42.04 -3.00 -12.19
CA LYS A 161 -42.96 -3.83 -11.39
C LYS A 161 -42.32 -4.39 -10.13
N ARG A 162 -41.02 -4.69 -10.17
CA ARG A 162 -40.25 -5.20 -9.02
C ARG A 162 -39.92 -4.10 -8.00
N ILE A 163 -39.62 -2.89 -8.48
CA ILE A 163 -39.29 -1.73 -7.66
C ILE A 163 -40.55 -1.14 -7.02
N PHE A 164 -41.66 -1.09 -7.77
CA PHE A 164 -42.93 -0.49 -7.36
C PHE A 164 -44.04 -1.54 -7.19
N VAL A 165 -43.81 -2.61 -6.43
CA VAL A 165 -44.73 -3.76 -6.35
C VAL A 165 -46.19 -3.35 -6.11
N ASP A 166 -46.43 -2.50 -5.10
CA ASP A 166 -47.78 -2.05 -4.74
C ASP A 166 -48.25 -0.81 -5.54
N ASP A 167 -47.29 0.01 -6.01
CA ASP A 167 -47.54 1.32 -6.61
C ASP A 167 -47.49 1.31 -8.16
N PHE A 168 -47.10 0.19 -8.78
CA PHE A 168 -46.86 0.09 -10.23
C PHE A 168 -48.07 0.54 -11.08
N PRO A 169 -49.34 0.23 -10.75
CA PRO A 169 -50.48 0.72 -11.53
C PRO A 169 -50.57 2.25 -11.59
N GLU A 170 -50.05 2.95 -10.58
CA GLU A 170 -49.97 4.41 -10.57
C GLU A 170 -48.74 4.88 -11.37
N ILE A 171 -47.60 4.21 -11.22
CA ILE A 171 -46.38 4.50 -12.00
C ILE A 171 -46.60 4.32 -13.51
N GLU A 172 -47.31 3.27 -13.91
CA GLU A 172 -47.62 2.97 -15.31
C GLU A 172 -48.39 4.11 -15.98
N GLN A 173 -49.26 4.81 -15.24
CA GLN A 173 -50.02 5.97 -15.72
C GLN A 173 -49.16 7.24 -15.82
N LEU A 174 -48.02 7.28 -15.12
CA LEU A 174 -47.08 8.39 -15.14
C LEU A 174 -46.02 8.26 -16.25
N ILE A 175 -45.94 7.11 -16.92
CA ILE A 175 -45.02 6.89 -18.03
C ILE A 175 -45.41 7.81 -19.20
N LYS A 176 -44.45 8.62 -19.65
CA LYS A 176 -44.65 9.57 -20.75
C LYS A 176 -43.53 9.50 -21.78
N THR A 177 -43.79 9.99 -22.98
CA THR A 177 -42.73 10.20 -23.97
C THR A 177 -42.13 11.60 -23.79
N PRO A 178 -40.81 11.74 -23.61
CA PRO A 178 -40.17 13.05 -23.52
C PRO A 178 -40.27 13.81 -24.85
N THR A 179 -40.10 15.14 -24.80
CA THR A 179 -39.89 15.91 -26.03
C THR A 179 -38.50 15.60 -26.61
N SER A 180 -38.30 15.73 -27.93
CA SER A 180 -36.98 15.53 -28.55
C SER A 180 -35.91 16.39 -27.89
N ALA A 181 -36.21 17.67 -27.60
CA ALA A 181 -35.28 18.56 -26.91
C ALA A 181 -34.93 18.13 -25.46
N GLN A 182 -35.79 17.38 -24.78
CA GLN A 182 -35.49 16.79 -23.47
C GLN A 182 -34.68 15.52 -23.61
N TRP A 183 -35.02 14.66 -24.59
CA TRP A 183 -34.30 13.42 -24.85
C TRP A 183 -32.88 13.66 -25.36
N ASP A 184 -32.72 14.57 -26.32
CA ASP A 184 -31.43 14.95 -26.91
C ASP A 184 -30.47 15.57 -25.88
N LYS A 185 -31.00 16.05 -24.75
CA LYS A 185 -30.22 16.60 -23.63
C LYS A 185 -30.12 15.62 -22.45
N SER A 186 -30.63 14.41 -22.59
CA SER A 186 -30.70 13.46 -21.49
C SER A 186 -29.38 12.73 -21.28
N ILE A 187 -28.98 12.58 -20.02
CA ILE A 187 -27.70 11.98 -19.64
C ILE A 187 -27.96 10.59 -19.05
N ARG A 188 -27.36 9.55 -19.63
CA ARG A 188 -27.41 8.20 -19.05
C ARG A 188 -26.59 8.14 -17.76
N PHE A 189 -27.19 7.69 -16.68
CA PHE A 189 -26.55 7.64 -15.36
C PHE A 189 -26.31 6.22 -14.83
N GLY A 190 -27.15 5.24 -15.20
CA GLY A 190 -27.02 3.87 -14.69
C GLY A 190 -28.23 3.01 -15.03
N ASN A 191 -28.49 1.98 -14.23
CA ASN A 191 -29.70 1.17 -14.36
C ASN A 191 -30.58 1.22 -13.10
N SER A 192 -31.84 0.81 -13.23
CA SER A 192 -32.85 0.89 -12.18
C SER A 192 -32.61 -0.05 -11.00
N LEU A 193 -31.90 -1.16 -11.21
CA LEU A 193 -31.57 -2.11 -10.14
C LEU A 193 -30.50 -1.54 -9.21
N GLU A 194 -29.47 -0.91 -9.76
CA GLU A 194 -28.48 -0.15 -9.00
C GLU A 194 -29.17 0.94 -8.19
N LEU A 195 -30.05 1.73 -8.82
CA LEU A 195 -30.78 2.82 -8.18
C LEU A 195 -31.67 2.35 -7.01
N ALA A 196 -32.17 1.12 -7.07
CA ALA A 196 -33.02 0.52 -6.04
C ALA A 196 -32.24 -0.27 -4.97
N ASP A 197 -30.91 -0.33 -5.06
CA ASP A 197 -30.07 -1.00 -4.08
C ASP A 197 -29.77 -0.06 -2.88
N PRO A 198 -30.30 -0.33 -1.68
CA PRO A 198 -30.09 0.52 -0.50
C PRO A 198 -28.65 0.50 0.03
N THR A 199 -27.80 -0.42 -0.45
CA THR A 199 -26.37 -0.43 -0.15
C THR A 199 -25.57 0.52 -1.05
N ILE A 200 -26.15 0.93 -2.18
CA ILE A 200 -25.55 1.83 -3.17
C ILE A 200 -26.18 3.23 -3.07
N TYR A 201 -27.50 3.33 -2.86
CA TYR A 201 -28.22 4.61 -2.79
C TYR A 201 -29.10 4.74 -1.54
N ASP A 202 -29.08 5.91 -0.92
CA ASP A 202 -30.03 6.27 0.14
C ASP A 202 -31.33 6.83 -0.48
N PRO A 203 -32.46 6.12 -0.39
CA PRO A 203 -33.72 6.54 -1.01
C PRO A 203 -34.41 7.71 -0.33
N THR A 204 -33.89 8.15 0.83
CA THR A 204 -34.37 9.32 1.54
C THR A 204 -33.69 10.61 1.06
N GLN A 205 -32.61 10.50 0.30
CA GLN A 205 -31.82 11.61 -0.22
C GLN A 205 -32.14 11.90 -1.69
N THR A 206 -31.73 13.08 -2.16
CA THR A 206 -31.86 13.42 -3.59
C THR A 206 -30.78 12.66 -4.37
N PRO A 207 -31.07 12.15 -5.58
CA PRO A 207 -30.08 11.43 -6.40
C PRO A 207 -28.85 12.28 -6.76
N TRP A 208 -28.95 13.61 -6.57
CA TRP A 208 -27.87 14.58 -6.76
C TRP A 208 -26.77 14.52 -5.70
N LEU A 209 -27.09 14.12 -4.47
CA LEU A 209 -26.07 14.04 -3.41
C LEU A 209 -25.05 12.95 -3.72
N SER A 210 -25.49 11.79 -4.22
CA SER A 210 -24.61 10.70 -4.65
C SER A 210 -23.74 11.04 -5.86
N PHE A 211 -24.22 11.94 -6.74
CA PHE A 211 -23.44 12.48 -7.86
C PHE A 211 -22.34 13.42 -7.38
N ILE A 212 -22.67 14.33 -6.46
CA ILE A 212 -21.67 15.20 -5.81
C ILE A 212 -20.65 14.35 -5.04
N ASP A 213 -21.07 13.33 -4.31
CA ASP A 213 -20.16 12.41 -3.60
C ASP A 213 -19.22 11.67 -4.57
N THR A 214 -19.71 11.30 -5.76
CA THR A 214 -18.90 10.65 -6.80
C THR A 214 -17.91 11.64 -7.41
N ILE A 215 -18.34 12.86 -7.74
CA ILE A 215 -17.44 13.92 -8.21
C ILE A 215 -16.39 14.24 -7.15
N GLU A 216 -16.77 14.38 -5.88
CA GLU A 216 -15.84 14.67 -4.79
C GLU A 216 -14.82 13.54 -4.58
N LYS A 217 -15.25 12.28 -4.73
CA LYS A 217 -14.36 11.11 -4.65
C LYS A 217 -13.38 11.08 -5.82
N GLU A 218 -13.87 11.29 -7.03
CA GLU A 218 -13.04 11.30 -8.25
C GLU A 218 -12.12 12.51 -8.31
N ALA A 219 -12.56 13.65 -7.77
CA ALA A 219 -11.79 14.89 -7.70
C ALA A 219 -10.54 14.81 -6.82
N LYS A 220 -10.39 13.75 -6.02
CA LYS A 220 -9.11 13.45 -5.33
C LYS A 220 -8.00 13.12 -6.32
N ILE A 221 -8.31 12.26 -7.28
CA ILE A 221 -7.35 11.80 -8.31
C ILE A 221 -7.49 12.56 -9.63
N ARG A 222 -8.55 13.32 -9.84
CA ARG A 222 -8.81 14.18 -11.02
C ARG A 222 -9.13 15.61 -10.57
N PRO A 223 -8.16 16.40 -10.10
CA PRO A 223 -8.42 17.68 -9.41
C PRO A 223 -9.20 18.72 -10.24
N TRP A 224 -9.11 18.65 -11.58
CA TRP A 224 -9.87 19.54 -12.47
C TRP A 224 -11.38 19.35 -12.37
N LEU A 225 -11.88 18.23 -11.83
CA LEU A 225 -13.32 18.03 -11.57
C LEU A 225 -13.87 18.96 -10.48
N LYS A 226 -13.01 19.71 -9.78
CA LYS A 226 -13.42 20.77 -8.83
C LYS A 226 -13.72 22.10 -9.54
N ASP A 227 -13.33 22.23 -10.81
CA ASP A 227 -13.50 23.45 -11.59
C ASP A 227 -14.78 23.36 -12.44
N GLU A 228 -15.62 24.39 -12.35
CA GLU A 228 -16.92 24.44 -13.00
C GLU A 228 -16.79 24.40 -14.53
N GLU A 229 -15.85 25.13 -15.13
CA GLU A 229 -15.63 25.16 -16.58
C GLU A 229 -15.24 23.78 -17.10
N MET A 230 -14.45 23.04 -16.33
CA MET A 230 -13.99 21.70 -16.69
C MET A 230 -15.12 20.67 -16.63
N VAL A 231 -16.00 20.80 -15.63
CA VAL A 231 -17.20 19.95 -15.51
C VAL A 231 -18.23 20.30 -16.58
N GLU A 232 -18.39 21.57 -16.92
CA GLU A 232 -19.25 22.03 -18.02
C GLU A 232 -18.78 21.48 -19.36
N LEU A 233 -17.49 21.59 -19.68
CA LEU A 233 -16.92 21.08 -20.92
C LEU A 233 -17.08 19.56 -21.06
N LEU A 234 -16.89 18.83 -19.96
CA LEU A 234 -17.22 17.41 -19.89
C LEU A 234 -18.70 17.19 -20.17
N ALA A 235 -19.59 17.87 -19.44
CA ALA A 235 -21.03 17.74 -19.65
C ALA A 235 -21.43 18.01 -21.11
N GLU A 236 -20.89 19.05 -21.75
CA GLU A 236 -21.12 19.37 -23.16
C GLU A 236 -20.69 18.23 -24.10
N ALA A 237 -19.46 17.71 -23.93
CA ALA A 237 -19.01 16.58 -24.73
C ALA A 237 -19.88 15.32 -24.51
N THR A 238 -20.37 15.09 -23.28
CA THR A 238 -21.34 14.02 -22.98
C THR A 238 -22.60 14.16 -23.81
N LEU A 239 -23.18 15.37 -23.77
CA LEU A 239 -24.45 15.69 -24.40
C LEU A 239 -24.34 15.52 -25.92
N GLU A 240 -23.15 15.77 -26.46
CA GLU A 240 -22.82 15.60 -27.86
C GLU A 240 -22.40 14.16 -28.24
N GLY A 241 -22.38 13.23 -27.27
CA GLY A 241 -22.01 11.83 -27.50
C GLY A 241 -20.56 11.64 -27.95
N ARG A 242 -19.66 12.54 -27.53
CA ARG A 242 -18.24 12.55 -27.88
C ARG A 242 -17.36 12.71 -26.64
N THR A 243 -16.06 12.57 -26.84
CA THR A 243 -15.06 12.92 -25.81
C THR A 243 -14.65 14.38 -25.94
N VAL A 244 -14.19 14.97 -24.84
CA VAL A 244 -13.53 16.26 -24.87
C VAL A 244 -12.19 16.08 -25.57
N THR A 245 -11.89 16.93 -26.54
CA THR A 245 -10.62 16.88 -27.26
C THR A 245 -9.53 17.62 -26.48
N ASP A 246 -8.26 17.24 -26.69
CA ASP A 246 -7.10 17.94 -26.12
C ASP A 246 -7.10 19.45 -26.41
N ALA A 247 -7.61 19.85 -27.59
CA ALA A 247 -7.70 21.25 -27.98
C ALA A 247 -8.75 22.03 -27.18
N GLU A 248 -9.86 21.39 -26.84
CA GLU A 248 -10.89 21.98 -25.98
C GLU A 248 -10.39 22.12 -24.55
N TRP A 249 -9.71 21.10 -24.02
CA TRP A 249 -9.03 21.22 -22.72
C TRP A 249 -8.00 22.35 -22.71
N GLN A 250 -7.19 22.46 -23.76
CA GLN A 250 -6.21 23.54 -23.91
C GLN A 250 -6.83 24.94 -23.99
N SER A 251 -8.13 25.02 -24.30
CA SER A 251 -8.85 26.27 -24.45
C SER A 251 -9.49 26.78 -23.16
N THR A 252 -9.50 25.99 -22.09
CA THR A 252 -10.07 26.38 -20.80
C THR A 252 -9.16 27.34 -20.04
N ASP A 253 -9.74 28.16 -19.17
CA ASP A 253 -8.98 29.02 -18.27
C ASP A 253 -8.22 28.19 -17.21
N TRP A 254 -8.80 27.07 -16.78
CA TRP A 254 -8.11 26.09 -15.93
C TRP A 254 -6.77 25.68 -16.53
N TRP A 255 -6.74 25.29 -17.81
CA TRP A 255 -5.51 24.86 -18.47
C TRP A 255 -4.42 25.95 -18.49
N ARG A 256 -4.85 27.21 -18.70
CA ARG A 256 -3.95 28.38 -18.77
C ARG A 256 -3.37 28.74 -17.41
N SER A 257 -4.09 28.49 -16.32
CA SER A 257 -3.68 28.88 -14.97
C SER A 257 -2.92 27.79 -14.20
N HIS A 258 -2.95 26.53 -14.67
CA HIS A 258 -2.34 25.39 -13.96
C HIS A 258 -0.91 25.08 -14.43
N THR A 259 -0.21 24.22 -13.68
CA THR A 259 1.17 23.82 -13.99
C THR A 259 1.24 22.81 -15.14
N GLN A 260 2.42 22.61 -15.72
CA GLN A 260 2.60 21.60 -16.77
C GLN A 260 2.32 20.18 -16.25
N ALA A 261 2.74 19.86 -15.03
CA ALA A 261 2.51 18.55 -14.43
C ALA A 261 1.02 18.25 -14.26
N GLN A 262 0.23 19.25 -13.82
CA GLN A 262 -1.23 19.11 -13.69
C GLN A 262 -1.91 18.92 -15.06
N ARG A 263 -1.45 19.63 -16.10
CA ARG A 263 -1.94 19.46 -17.46
C ARG A 263 -1.61 18.09 -18.05
N ASP A 264 -0.38 17.63 -17.87
CA ASP A 264 0.06 16.30 -18.32
C ASP A 264 -0.74 15.20 -17.63
N TRP A 265 -1.02 15.37 -16.33
CA TRP A 265 -1.89 14.46 -15.58
C TRP A 265 -3.32 14.49 -16.10
N LEU A 266 -3.89 15.65 -16.39
CA LEU A 266 -5.23 15.75 -16.99
C LEU A 266 -5.33 14.93 -18.28
N LEU A 267 -4.39 15.14 -19.21
CA LEU A 267 -4.42 14.43 -20.49
C LEU A 267 -4.24 12.92 -20.36
N LEU A 268 -3.54 12.47 -19.32
CA LEU A 268 -3.30 11.06 -19.03
C LEU A 268 -4.49 10.41 -18.31
N ALA A 269 -5.12 11.12 -17.37
CA ALA A 269 -6.12 10.57 -16.46
C ALA A 269 -7.58 10.91 -16.83
N GLN A 270 -7.78 11.71 -17.90
CA GLN A 270 -9.08 11.85 -18.54
C GLN A 270 -9.59 10.48 -19.01
N SER A 271 -10.88 10.22 -18.80
CA SER A 271 -11.55 9.04 -19.35
C SER A 271 -12.29 9.40 -20.63
N ASP A 272 -12.34 8.46 -21.57
CA ASP A 272 -13.11 8.58 -22.81
C ASP A 272 -14.65 8.52 -22.59
N SER A 273 -15.12 8.57 -21.35
CA SER A 273 -16.54 8.48 -21.03
C SER A 273 -16.90 9.10 -19.67
N PHE A 274 -18.18 9.43 -19.53
CA PHE A 274 -18.88 9.82 -18.29
C PHE A 274 -19.04 8.68 -17.30
N ASN A 275 -18.48 7.52 -17.61
CA ASN A 275 -18.39 6.42 -16.70
C ASN A 275 -17.23 6.67 -15.73
N PHE A 276 -17.46 7.61 -14.80
CA PHE A 276 -16.54 7.93 -13.72
C PHE A 276 -16.34 6.75 -12.76
N SER A 277 -17.24 5.75 -12.77
CA SER A 277 -17.08 4.51 -12.02
C SER A 277 -16.18 3.48 -12.73
N SER A 278 -15.84 3.69 -14.01
CA SER A 278 -14.92 2.84 -14.75
C SER A 278 -13.54 3.49 -14.88
N ASN A 279 -12.62 2.97 -14.07
CA ASN A 279 -11.17 2.88 -14.22
C ASN A 279 -10.47 4.01 -15.00
N LEU A 280 -9.58 4.71 -14.30
CA LEU A 280 -8.49 5.48 -14.93
C LEU A 280 -7.85 4.69 -16.09
N PRO A 281 -7.41 5.37 -17.15
CA PRO A 281 -6.59 4.76 -18.19
C PRO A 281 -5.43 3.94 -17.61
N ALA A 282 -5.07 2.82 -18.27
CA ALA A 282 -4.10 1.87 -17.71
C ALA A 282 -2.71 2.50 -17.48
N ASP A 283 -2.33 3.46 -18.31
CA ASP A 283 -1.15 4.31 -18.17
C ASP A 283 -1.26 5.29 -16.99
N ALA A 284 -2.41 5.89 -16.74
CA ALA A 284 -2.67 6.69 -15.53
C ALA A 284 -2.56 5.83 -14.25
N ILE A 285 -3.13 4.62 -14.24
CA ILE A 285 -2.99 3.65 -13.14
C ILE A 285 -1.52 3.29 -12.94
N SER A 286 -0.81 2.99 -14.03
CA SER A 286 0.62 2.66 -13.98
C SER A 286 1.43 3.81 -13.41
N LYS A 287 1.13 5.06 -13.79
CA LYS A 287 1.78 6.24 -13.24
C LYS A 287 1.54 6.37 -11.74
N ILE A 288 0.30 6.25 -11.27
CA ILE A 288 -0.03 6.27 -9.83
C ILE A 288 0.80 5.22 -9.07
N ASN A 289 0.86 3.99 -9.58
CA ASN A 289 1.58 2.91 -8.91
C ASN A 289 3.10 3.14 -8.90
N ASN A 290 3.66 3.62 -10.01
CA ASN A 290 5.07 3.96 -10.12
C ASN A 290 5.44 5.12 -9.19
N ASP A 291 4.60 6.14 -9.12
CA ASP A 291 4.79 7.31 -8.26
C ASP A 291 4.69 6.90 -6.79
N LYS A 292 3.71 6.08 -6.39
CA LYS A 292 3.65 5.53 -5.02
C LYS A 292 4.90 4.74 -4.67
N LEU A 293 5.42 3.92 -5.59
CA LEU A 293 6.66 3.18 -5.38
C LEU A 293 7.87 4.13 -5.25
N PHE A 294 7.93 5.18 -6.09
CA PHE A 294 8.95 6.21 -6.01
C PHE A 294 8.91 6.93 -4.66
N ILE A 295 7.74 7.39 -4.22
CA ILE A 295 7.54 8.06 -2.92
C ILE A 295 7.91 7.14 -1.76
N LYS A 296 7.48 5.88 -1.79
CA LYS A 296 7.88 4.88 -0.79
C LYS A 296 9.40 4.77 -0.71
N ASN A 297 10.06 4.56 -1.86
CA ASN A 297 11.51 4.42 -1.91
C ASN A 297 12.23 5.71 -1.44
N LEU A 298 11.68 6.88 -1.76
CA LEU A 298 12.21 8.17 -1.32
C LEU A 298 12.07 8.36 0.20
N MET A 299 10.93 7.99 0.77
CA MET A 299 10.70 7.99 2.23
C MET A 299 11.67 7.04 2.94
N GLU A 300 11.84 5.82 2.42
CA GLU A 300 12.80 4.84 2.97
C GLU A 300 14.25 5.34 2.87
N GLN A 301 14.64 5.90 1.74
CA GLN A 301 15.97 6.52 1.55
C GLN A 301 16.19 7.73 2.46
N SER A 302 15.13 8.47 2.76
CA SER A 302 15.17 9.63 3.65
C SER A 302 15.14 9.25 5.14
N GLY A 303 14.94 7.97 5.46
CA GLY A 303 15.06 7.42 6.82
C GLY A 303 13.73 7.06 7.50
N ILE A 304 12.59 7.15 6.81
CA ILE A 304 11.29 6.69 7.31
C ILE A 304 11.22 5.17 7.05
N SER A 305 11.36 4.38 8.11
CA SER A 305 11.38 2.92 7.98
C SER A 305 9.94 2.39 7.87
N ASN A 306 9.66 1.55 6.88
CA ASN A 306 8.31 1.02 6.60
C ASN A 306 7.24 2.14 6.55
N PRO A 307 7.33 3.10 5.61
CA PRO A 307 6.39 4.21 5.57
C PRO A 307 4.94 3.68 5.44
N PRO A 308 3.98 4.21 6.22
CA PRO A 308 2.58 3.79 6.17
C PRO A 308 2.01 3.91 4.75
N LYS A 309 1.18 2.94 4.35
CA LYS A 309 0.62 2.91 2.99
C LYS A 309 -0.24 4.13 2.71
N GLU A 310 -0.94 4.61 3.72
CA GLU A 310 -1.82 5.78 3.70
C GLU A 310 -1.01 7.05 3.44
N LEU A 311 0.14 7.20 4.11
CA LEU A 311 1.06 8.32 3.91
C LEU A 311 1.71 8.29 2.51
N VAL A 312 2.17 7.11 2.08
CA VAL A 312 2.69 6.92 0.71
C VAL A 312 1.63 7.25 -0.32
N ALA A 313 0.38 6.81 -0.11
CA ALA A 313 -0.72 7.07 -1.03
C ALA A 313 -1.07 8.56 -1.08
N TRP A 314 -1.11 9.25 0.07
CA TRP A 314 -1.45 10.66 0.14
C TRP A 314 -0.38 11.54 -0.51
N VAL A 315 0.90 11.34 -0.19
CA VAL A 315 2.01 12.09 -0.84
C VAL A 315 2.13 11.70 -2.31
N GLY A 316 1.91 10.42 -2.63
CA GLY A 316 1.85 9.93 -4.01
C GLY A 316 0.77 10.61 -4.84
N GLU A 317 -0.43 10.81 -4.28
CA GLU A 317 -1.52 11.54 -4.95
C GLU A 317 -1.10 12.98 -5.29
N LYS A 318 -0.51 13.70 -4.34
CA LYS A 318 -0.03 15.08 -4.57
C LYS A 318 1.07 15.17 -5.61
N PHE A 319 1.98 14.22 -5.61
CA PHE A 319 3.03 14.12 -6.61
C PHE A 319 2.48 13.75 -7.99
N THR A 320 1.59 12.75 -8.07
CA THR A 320 1.03 12.28 -9.34
C THR A 320 0.18 13.34 -10.03
N THR A 321 -0.67 14.03 -9.25
CA THR A 321 -1.58 15.07 -9.76
C THR A 321 -0.86 16.36 -10.14
N GLY A 322 0.40 16.52 -9.74
CA GLY A 322 1.18 17.74 -9.97
C GLY A 322 0.86 18.88 -8.99
N ASP A 323 0.08 18.61 -7.93
CA ASP A 323 -0.12 19.55 -6.83
C ASP A 323 1.21 19.88 -6.13
N TRP A 324 2.09 18.88 -6.00
CA TRP A 324 3.43 19.04 -5.44
C TRP A 324 4.48 18.83 -6.53
N THR A 325 5.47 19.73 -6.58
CA THR A 325 6.64 19.53 -7.47
C THR A 325 7.56 18.44 -6.92
N PRO A 326 8.43 17.84 -7.75
CA PRO A 326 9.42 16.88 -7.29
C PRO A 326 10.34 17.42 -6.18
N GLU A 327 10.76 18.68 -6.30
CA GLU A 327 11.62 19.35 -5.32
C GLU A 327 10.88 19.55 -4.01
N PHE A 328 9.65 20.08 -4.07
CA PHE A 328 8.82 20.29 -2.88
C PHE A 328 8.52 18.98 -2.15
N THR A 329 8.18 17.93 -2.91
CA THR A 329 7.92 16.59 -2.37
C THR A 329 9.13 16.04 -1.63
N THR A 330 10.32 16.19 -2.23
CA THR A 330 11.58 15.73 -1.63
C THR A 330 11.86 16.49 -0.33
N ASP A 331 11.68 17.81 -0.33
CA ASP A 331 11.89 18.65 0.86
C ASP A 331 10.91 18.27 1.98
N GLN A 332 9.63 18.07 1.67
CA GLN A 332 8.62 17.66 2.66
C GLN A 332 8.91 16.29 3.27
N ILE A 333 9.33 15.31 2.47
CA ILE A 333 9.74 13.99 2.97
C ILE A 333 10.97 14.09 3.87
N LYS A 334 11.90 14.99 3.56
CA LYS A 334 13.10 15.22 4.39
C LYS A 334 12.75 15.89 5.73
N ILE A 335 11.85 16.86 5.73
CA ILE A 335 11.34 17.48 6.97
C ILE A 335 10.62 16.42 7.81
N LEU A 336 9.81 15.58 7.16
CA LEU A 336 9.09 14.50 7.82
C LEU A 336 10.02 13.44 8.43
N SER A 337 11.17 13.18 7.81
CA SER A 337 12.14 12.19 8.31
C SER A 337 13.14 12.74 9.34
N ASP A 338 13.18 14.06 9.52
CA ASP A 338 14.05 14.76 10.47
C ASP A 338 13.31 15.89 11.20
N PRO A 339 12.72 15.60 12.37
CA PRO A 339 11.99 16.59 13.17
C PRO A 339 12.91 17.66 13.80
N THR A 340 14.23 17.60 13.58
CA THR A 340 15.19 18.61 14.06
C THR A 340 15.46 19.71 13.04
N LEU A 341 14.95 19.58 11.81
CA LEU A 341 15.04 20.63 10.80
C LEU A 341 14.15 21.81 11.21
N GLU A 342 14.70 23.03 11.20
CA GLU A 342 13.95 24.28 11.37
C GLU A 342 13.18 24.64 10.09
N ALA A 343 12.26 23.77 9.69
CA ALA A 343 11.36 23.98 8.56
C ALA A 343 10.00 23.36 8.86
N ASP A 344 8.94 24.08 8.51
CA ASP A 344 7.58 23.64 8.79
C ASP A 344 7.11 22.62 7.73
N LEU A 345 6.43 21.58 8.20
CA LEU A 345 5.65 20.70 7.34
C LEU A 345 4.56 21.51 6.66
N ASN A 346 4.24 21.14 5.42
CA ASN A 346 3.07 21.65 4.72
C ASN A 346 1.82 21.42 5.61
N ALA A 347 0.97 22.45 5.72
CA ALA A 347 -0.17 22.43 6.63
C ALA A 347 -1.12 21.23 6.37
N ASP A 348 -1.36 20.90 5.09
CA ASP A 348 -2.24 19.78 4.74
C ASP A 348 -1.62 18.43 5.09
N LEU A 349 -0.29 18.30 4.97
CA LEU A 349 0.44 17.10 5.38
C LEU A 349 0.46 16.95 6.91
N ASP A 350 0.70 18.04 7.63
CA ASP A 350 0.67 18.06 9.09
C ASP A 350 -0.74 17.71 9.62
N GLU A 351 -1.79 18.32 9.05
CA GLU A 351 -3.18 17.99 9.39
C GLU A 351 -3.52 16.53 9.08
N PHE A 352 -3.12 16.01 7.92
CA PHE A 352 -3.35 14.62 7.55
C PHE A 352 -2.72 13.63 8.53
N ILE A 353 -1.48 13.87 8.94
CA ILE A 353 -0.77 13.03 9.92
C ILE A 353 -1.46 13.09 11.28
N ASN A 354 -1.77 14.29 11.76
CA ASN A 354 -2.30 14.52 13.10
C ASN A 354 -3.77 14.11 13.24
N SER A 355 -4.57 14.22 12.17
CA SER A 355 -5.99 13.83 12.17
C SER A 355 -6.20 12.32 12.01
N GLY A 356 -5.30 11.64 11.29
CA GLY A 356 -5.39 10.20 10.99
C GLY A 356 -4.81 9.27 12.05
N ASN A 357 -4.13 9.79 13.08
CA ASN A 357 -3.25 9.01 13.97
C ASN A 357 -2.30 8.10 13.17
N ILE A 358 -1.72 8.63 12.08
CA ILE A 358 -0.76 7.87 11.27
C ILE A 358 0.53 7.78 12.06
N ASP A 359 0.82 6.61 12.61
CA ASP A 359 2.08 6.30 13.26
C ASP A 359 3.10 5.89 12.20
N TYR A 360 4.22 6.62 12.10
CA TYR A 360 5.32 6.32 11.19
C TYR A 360 6.64 6.33 11.97
N ASP A 361 7.41 5.27 11.81
CA ASP A 361 8.68 5.09 12.54
C ASP A 361 9.79 5.87 11.82
N THR A 362 10.08 7.07 12.31
CA THR A 362 11.18 7.93 11.84
C THR A 362 12.58 7.45 12.28
N THR A 363 12.71 6.28 12.90
CA THR A 363 13.81 6.03 13.84
C THR A 363 14.39 4.61 13.76
N ARG A 364 15.13 4.24 12.69
CA ARG A 364 16.06 3.09 12.76
C ARG A 364 17.33 3.18 11.90
N ALA A 365 17.32 3.89 10.78
CA ALA A 365 18.51 4.07 9.95
C ALA A 365 19.44 5.11 10.61
N GLY A 366 20.60 4.67 11.10
CA GLY A 366 21.57 5.51 11.83
C GLY A 366 21.59 5.26 13.33
N GLU A 367 20.45 5.00 13.98
CA GLU A 367 20.42 4.73 15.43
C GLU A 367 21.11 3.42 15.80
N SER A 368 20.95 2.36 14.99
CA SER A 368 21.69 1.10 15.23
C SER A 368 23.20 1.27 15.04
N GLU A 369 23.61 2.17 14.14
CA GLU A 369 25.02 2.50 13.93
C GLU A 369 25.56 3.35 15.08
N VAL A 370 24.79 4.34 15.56
CA VAL A 370 25.12 5.12 16.76
C VAL A 370 25.18 4.21 17.97
N ASP A 371 24.22 3.32 18.19
CA ASP A 371 24.22 2.37 19.32
C ASP A 371 25.45 1.46 19.28
N ARG A 372 25.86 1.00 18.09
CA ARG A 372 27.10 0.25 17.89
C ARG A 372 28.33 1.08 18.24
N LEU A 373 28.44 2.30 17.72
CA LEU A 373 29.55 3.22 18.01
C LEU A 373 29.61 3.59 19.49
N VAL A 374 28.47 3.86 20.11
CA VAL A 374 28.34 4.18 21.53
C VAL A 374 28.82 3.01 22.39
N LYS A 375 28.42 1.77 22.07
CA LYS A 375 28.89 0.57 22.76
C LYS A 375 30.38 0.34 22.57
N GLU A 376 30.91 0.55 21.37
CA GLU A 376 32.33 0.39 21.06
C GLU A 376 33.20 1.39 21.83
N TYR A 377 32.81 2.66 21.83
CA TYR A 377 33.62 3.76 22.38
C TYR A 377 33.40 3.99 23.88
N LEU A 378 32.20 3.81 24.40
CA LEU A 378 31.85 4.10 25.80
C LEU A 378 31.55 2.84 26.63
N GLY A 379 31.32 1.71 25.99
CA GLY A 379 30.96 0.47 26.66
C GLY A 379 29.48 0.38 27.06
N PRO A 380 29.04 -0.78 27.56
CA PRO A 380 27.62 -1.06 27.80
C PRO A 380 27.01 -0.20 28.91
N VAL A 381 27.78 0.15 29.95
CA VAL A 381 27.29 0.93 31.10
C VAL A 381 27.17 2.42 30.76
N PHE A 382 28.26 3.03 30.27
CA PHE A 382 28.25 4.46 30.00
C PHE A 382 27.53 4.80 28.71
N GLY A 383 27.59 3.92 27.71
CA GLY A 383 26.83 4.07 26.48
C GLY A 383 25.31 4.00 26.71
N GLY A 384 24.86 3.09 27.58
CA GLY A 384 23.45 3.00 27.97
C GLY A 384 22.92 4.17 28.81
N ASN A 385 23.81 5.06 29.28
CA ASN A 385 23.45 6.25 30.06
C ASN A 385 23.46 7.54 29.23
N LEU A 386 23.73 7.47 27.93
CA LEU A 386 23.59 8.63 27.04
C LEU A 386 22.12 9.02 26.93
N ALA A 387 21.85 10.33 26.94
CA ALA A 387 20.49 10.84 26.75
C ALA A 387 20.00 10.54 25.33
N ASP A 388 18.72 10.18 25.20
CA ASP A 388 18.07 9.91 23.91
C ASP A 388 18.23 11.07 22.92
N ALA A 389 18.18 12.31 23.41
CA ALA A 389 18.41 13.50 22.58
C ALA A 389 19.81 13.52 21.93
N THR A 390 20.83 13.02 22.64
CA THR A 390 22.19 12.91 22.10
C THR A 390 22.30 11.79 21.08
N LEU A 391 21.64 10.65 21.32
CA LEU A 391 21.59 9.54 20.36
C LEU A 391 20.91 9.97 19.05
N LYS A 392 19.78 10.68 19.16
CA LYS A 392 19.08 11.27 18.02
C LYS A 392 19.93 12.30 17.27
N LYS A 393 20.66 13.16 18.00
CA LYS A 393 21.61 14.11 17.40
C LYS A 393 22.68 13.38 16.59
N TYR A 394 23.34 12.38 17.15
CA TYR A 394 24.36 11.61 16.45
C TYR A 394 23.78 10.85 15.25
N ALA A 395 22.56 10.31 15.37
CA ALA A 395 21.89 9.63 14.26
C ALA A 395 21.57 10.62 13.13
N GLY A 396 21.18 11.86 13.45
CA GLY A 396 21.07 12.94 12.48
C GLY A 396 22.41 13.27 11.80
N MET A 397 23.50 13.38 12.57
CA MET A 397 24.83 13.68 12.02
C MET A 397 25.32 12.58 11.07
N LEU A 398 25.16 11.29 11.43
CA LEU A 398 25.54 10.18 10.55
C LEU A 398 24.76 10.14 9.23
N ARG A 399 23.53 10.69 9.21
CA ARG A 399 22.68 10.72 8.02
C ARG A 399 22.96 11.93 7.12
N ASN A 400 23.18 13.08 7.72
CA ASN A 400 23.10 14.37 7.02
C ASN A 400 24.46 15.03 6.77
N ASP A 401 25.52 14.59 7.45
CA ASP A 401 26.85 15.21 7.37
C ASP A 401 27.85 14.25 6.70
N PRO A 402 28.51 14.62 5.58
CA PRO A 402 29.59 13.86 4.98
C PRO A 402 30.71 13.48 5.96
N ASP A 403 30.96 14.33 6.97
CA ASP A 403 31.96 14.12 8.03
C ASP A 403 31.31 13.70 9.37
N GLY A 404 30.01 13.38 9.37
CA GLY A 404 29.24 13.06 10.57
C GLY A 404 29.81 11.88 11.35
N LEU A 405 30.29 10.84 10.66
CA LEU A 405 30.93 9.68 11.30
C LEU A 405 32.22 10.07 12.03
N LEU A 406 33.04 10.94 11.44
CA LEU A 406 34.28 11.40 12.06
C LEU A 406 33.96 12.22 13.30
N THR A 407 33.03 13.16 13.19
CA THR A 407 32.61 14.03 14.30
C THR A 407 32.03 13.25 15.47
N VAL A 408 31.14 12.28 15.20
CA VAL A 408 30.56 11.42 16.24
C VAL A 408 31.65 10.61 16.95
N LYS A 409 32.62 10.05 16.22
CA LYS A 409 33.73 9.30 16.82
C LYS A 409 34.63 10.18 17.70
N GLU A 410 34.94 11.39 17.26
CA GLU A 410 35.72 12.35 18.05
C GLU A 410 35.00 12.75 19.33
N ASP A 411 33.70 13.00 19.27
CA ASP A 411 32.91 13.35 20.45
C ASP A 411 32.79 12.19 21.44
N LEU A 412 32.59 10.96 20.95
CA LEU A 412 32.61 9.77 21.79
C LEU A 412 33.98 9.54 22.45
N LEU A 413 35.09 9.79 21.74
CA LEU A 413 36.44 9.74 22.31
C LEU A 413 36.63 10.78 23.42
N LYS A 414 36.19 12.02 23.21
CA LYS A 414 36.25 13.07 24.25
C LYS A 414 35.47 12.67 25.50
N ILE A 415 34.26 12.11 25.33
CA ILE A 415 33.46 11.62 26.45
C ILE A 415 34.19 10.50 27.18
N LYS A 416 34.72 9.51 26.44
CA LYS A 416 35.50 8.41 27.04
C LYS A 416 36.72 8.93 27.82
N ASN A 417 37.49 9.83 27.22
CA ASN A 417 38.69 10.41 27.82
C ASN A 417 38.38 11.12 29.13
N ASN A 418 37.25 11.84 29.19
CA ASN A 418 36.74 12.43 30.43
C ASN A 418 36.31 11.38 31.46
N LEU A 419 35.63 10.30 31.04
CA LEU A 419 35.14 9.25 31.93
C LEU A 419 36.27 8.45 32.60
N PHE A 420 37.34 8.16 31.86
CA PHE A 420 38.48 7.38 32.36
C PHE A 420 39.69 8.22 32.76
N ASN A 421 39.60 9.55 32.61
CA ASN A 421 40.67 10.51 32.89
C ASN A 421 41.98 10.15 32.16
N GLU A 422 41.85 9.86 30.87
CA GLU A 422 42.93 9.44 29.96
C GLU A 422 42.91 10.27 28.68
N ASP A 423 44.06 10.44 28.03
CA ASP A 423 44.17 11.12 26.74
C ASP A 423 44.75 10.15 25.71
N ASN A 424 43.88 9.31 25.16
CA ASN A 424 44.25 8.32 24.15
C ASN A 424 43.09 8.05 23.17
N ASP A 425 43.45 7.58 21.97
CA ASP A 425 42.50 7.36 20.87
C ASP A 425 41.94 5.92 20.85
N ILE A 426 42.21 5.12 21.88
CA ILE A 426 41.69 3.75 21.96
C ILE A 426 40.22 3.76 22.38
N THR A 427 39.43 2.77 21.95
CA THR A 427 38.02 2.65 22.32
C THR A 427 37.83 1.99 23.69
N TYR A 428 36.62 2.03 24.26
CA TYR A 428 36.30 1.24 25.45
C TYR A 428 36.58 -0.25 25.21
N GLU A 429 36.17 -0.78 24.06
CA GLU A 429 36.35 -2.19 23.72
C GLU A 429 37.83 -2.61 23.74
N GLN A 430 38.70 -1.77 23.17
CA GLN A 430 40.15 -1.99 23.19
C GLN A 430 40.74 -1.89 24.60
N LYS A 431 40.20 -1.01 25.44
CA LYS A 431 40.60 -0.89 26.85
C LYS A 431 40.13 -2.10 27.67
N ALA A 432 38.90 -2.55 27.48
CA ALA A 432 38.26 -3.57 28.31
C ALA A 432 38.73 -5.00 27.98
N ALA A 433 39.07 -5.27 26.72
CA ALA A 433 39.53 -6.59 26.26
C ALA A 433 40.62 -7.25 27.15
N PRO A 434 41.76 -6.59 27.48
CA PRO A 434 42.77 -7.19 28.35
C PRO A 434 42.25 -7.43 29.78
N TRP A 435 41.36 -6.56 30.27
CA TRP A 435 40.80 -6.66 31.61
C TRP A 435 39.78 -7.78 31.74
N ARG A 436 39.02 -8.13 30.70
CA ARG A 436 38.13 -9.31 30.69
C ARG A 436 38.90 -10.60 30.96
N GLY A 437 40.02 -10.79 30.27
CA GLY A 437 40.89 -11.95 30.47
C GLY A 437 41.52 -11.95 31.85
N PHE A 438 42.01 -10.80 32.30
CA PHE A 438 42.60 -10.63 33.63
C PHE A 438 41.62 -10.95 34.75
N THR A 439 40.42 -10.34 34.75
CA THR A 439 39.40 -10.57 35.78
C THR A 439 38.91 -12.00 35.75
N THR A 440 38.65 -12.58 34.58
CA THR A 440 38.21 -13.98 34.46
C THR A 440 39.24 -14.94 35.02
N ASN A 441 40.52 -14.74 34.68
CA ASN A 441 41.61 -15.58 35.16
C ASN A 441 41.77 -15.49 36.68
N LEU A 442 41.67 -14.30 37.26
CA LEU A 442 41.87 -14.11 38.70
C LEU A 442 40.63 -14.55 39.51
N TRP A 443 39.44 -14.17 39.04
CA TRP A 443 38.18 -14.39 39.72
C TRP A 443 37.65 -15.83 39.59
N GLY A 444 38.10 -16.58 38.57
CA GLY A 444 37.68 -17.95 38.33
C GLY A 444 36.33 -18.10 37.63
N GLY A 445 35.82 -17.01 37.04
CA GLY A 445 34.57 -16.92 36.29
C GLY A 445 34.45 -15.53 35.64
N THR A 446 33.55 -15.37 34.67
CA THR A 446 33.35 -14.09 33.98
C THR A 446 32.81 -13.05 34.95
N VAL A 447 33.52 -11.93 35.09
CA VAL A 447 33.02 -10.75 35.80
C VAL A 447 32.25 -9.91 34.79
N GLU A 448 30.94 -9.79 34.99
CA GLU A 448 30.05 -9.03 34.11
C GLU A 448 30.46 -7.55 34.05
N GLU A 449 30.54 -7.00 32.85
CA GLU A 449 31.02 -5.62 32.64
C GLU A 449 30.08 -4.58 33.22
N THR A 450 28.81 -4.92 33.41
CA THR A 450 27.82 -4.04 34.02
C THR A 450 27.98 -3.89 35.53
N THR A 451 28.87 -4.68 36.15
CA THR A 451 29.11 -4.64 37.60
C THR A 451 30.02 -3.48 38.00
N SER A 452 29.79 -2.91 39.19
CA SER A 452 30.67 -1.89 39.77
C SER A 452 32.12 -2.37 39.90
N LEU A 453 32.31 -3.66 40.21
CA LEU A 453 33.62 -4.29 40.31
C LEU A 453 34.42 -4.19 39.01
N PHE A 454 33.83 -4.59 37.88
CA PHE A 454 34.53 -4.50 36.59
C PHE A 454 34.82 -3.05 36.21
N GLN A 455 33.87 -2.16 36.45
CA GLN A 455 34.03 -0.73 36.17
C GLN A 455 35.13 -0.07 37.02
N GLU A 456 35.28 -0.46 38.28
CA GLU A 456 36.38 0.00 39.13
C GLU A 456 37.74 -0.55 38.67
N VAL A 457 37.82 -1.82 38.28
CA VAL A 457 39.03 -2.41 37.69
C VAL A 457 39.47 -1.62 36.45
N LEU A 458 38.53 -1.31 35.55
CA LEU A 458 38.81 -0.52 34.35
C LEU A 458 39.30 0.90 34.66
N LYS A 459 38.71 1.56 35.67
CA LYS A 459 39.10 2.91 36.09
C LYS A 459 40.47 2.94 36.78
N LEU A 460 40.80 1.89 37.54
CA LEU A 460 42.11 1.79 38.18
C LEU A 460 43.23 1.65 37.17
N ASN A 461 42.98 0.92 36.07
CA ASN A 461 43.91 0.66 34.98
C ASN A 461 45.33 0.28 35.44
N ASP A 462 45.43 -0.46 36.54
CA ASP A 462 46.68 -0.80 37.24
C ASP A 462 46.55 -2.22 37.78
N VAL A 463 47.43 -3.13 37.33
CA VAL A 463 47.36 -4.55 37.65
C VAL A 463 47.46 -4.80 39.16
N ALA A 464 48.31 -4.07 39.87
CA ALA A 464 48.50 -4.27 41.30
C ALA A 464 47.27 -3.81 42.10
N LYS A 465 46.71 -2.64 41.74
CA LYS A 465 45.50 -2.12 42.40
C LYS A 465 44.26 -2.97 42.07
N ALA A 466 44.12 -3.39 40.82
CA ALA A 466 43.03 -4.26 40.38
C ALA A 466 43.09 -5.64 41.05
N THR A 467 44.29 -6.22 41.18
CA THR A 467 44.49 -7.48 41.92
C THR A 467 43.99 -7.32 43.36
N LYS A 468 44.42 -6.26 44.05
CA LYS A 468 44.00 -6.01 45.43
C LYS A 468 42.48 -5.88 45.55
N LEU A 469 41.86 -5.07 44.69
CA LEU A 469 40.40 -4.89 44.67
C LEU A 469 39.67 -6.22 44.45
N LEU A 470 40.12 -7.03 43.50
CA LEU A 470 39.51 -8.34 43.22
C LEU A 470 39.69 -9.33 44.38
N TYR A 471 40.83 -9.32 45.09
CA TYR A 471 40.98 -10.13 46.30
C TYR A 471 40.07 -9.63 47.43
N ASP A 472 39.98 -8.32 47.63
CA ASP A 472 39.16 -7.71 48.68
C ASP A 472 37.66 -7.99 48.46
N GLU A 473 37.16 -7.86 47.23
CA GLU A 473 35.77 -8.22 46.87
C GLU A 473 35.55 -9.74 46.85
N GLY A 474 36.54 -10.51 46.40
CA GLY A 474 36.45 -11.97 46.31
C GLY A 474 36.26 -12.64 47.67
N LEU A 475 36.81 -12.05 48.73
CA LEU A 475 36.70 -12.54 50.10
C LEU A 475 35.37 -12.20 50.80
N LYS A 476 34.55 -11.32 50.22
CA LYS A 476 33.24 -10.97 50.80
C LYS A 476 32.22 -12.10 50.63
N ASP A 477 31.12 -11.99 51.38
CA ASP A 477 29.98 -12.88 51.21
C ASP A 477 29.41 -12.76 49.78
N GLY A 478 29.17 -13.89 49.12
CA GLY A 478 28.84 -13.92 47.68
C GLY A 478 29.98 -13.61 46.70
N GLY A 479 31.21 -13.37 47.16
CA GLY A 479 32.41 -13.19 46.32
C GLY A 479 33.02 -14.49 45.76
N SER A 480 34.13 -14.40 45.02
CA SER A 480 34.77 -15.52 44.30
C SER A 480 35.19 -16.72 45.19
N ASP A 481 34.66 -17.90 44.86
CA ASP A 481 35.07 -19.17 45.46
C ASP A 481 36.53 -19.53 45.16
N LYS A 482 37.03 -19.18 43.97
CA LYS A 482 38.43 -19.41 43.62
C LYS A 482 39.35 -18.66 44.57
N ILE A 483 39.08 -17.37 44.78
CA ILE A 483 39.89 -16.51 45.67
C ILE A 483 39.81 -17.01 47.12
N LYS A 484 38.61 -17.35 47.61
CA LYS A 484 38.43 -17.93 48.95
C LYS A 484 39.26 -19.20 49.12
N ASN A 485 39.23 -20.10 48.14
CA ASN A 485 39.97 -21.36 48.17
C ASN A 485 41.50 -21.17 48.09
N GLU A 486 41.98 -20.21 47.28
CA GLU A 486 43.41 -19.86 47.20
C GLU A 486 43.94 -19.32 48.53
N VAL A 487 43.17 -18.44 49.20
CA VAL A 487 43.54 -17.88 50.51
C VAL A 487 43.53 -18.96 51.59
N ILE A 488 42.50 -19.82 51.64
CA ILE A 488 42.44 -20.96 52.56
C ILE A 488 43.63 -21.90 52.34
N SER A 489 43.94 -22.23 51.08
CA SER A 489 45.06 -23.11 50.74
C SER A 489 46.41 -22.51 51.15
N SER A 490 46.59 -21.20 50.96
CA SER A 490 47.80 -20.47 51.36
C SER A 490 47.97 -20.41 52.89
N LEU A 491 46.86 -20.24 53.63
CA LEU A 491 46.85 -20.31 55.09
C LEU A 491 47.21 -21.73 55.59
N VAL A 492 46.57 -22.77 55.05
CA VAL A 492 46.87 -24.16 55.41
C VAL A 492 48.33 -24.52 55.09
N GLY A 493 48.87 -24.06 53.97
CA GLY A 493 50.29 -24.25 53.62
C GLY A 493 51.24 -23.53 54.58
N SER A 494 50.88 -22.31 55.01
CA SER A 494 51.70 -21.49 55.90
C SER A 494 51.67 -21.94 57.37
N PHE A 495 50.55 -22.52 57.82
CA PHE A 495 50.36 -23.00 59.20
C PHE A 495 50.53 -24.52 59.37
N GLY A 496 50.36 -25.32 58.30
CA GLY A 496 50.38 -26.79 58.33
C GLY A 496 51.69 -27.45 57.88
N GLY A 497 52.67 -26.68 57.40
CA GLY A 497 53.99 -27.18 56.97
C GLY A 497 54.98 -27.49 58.11
N GLY A 498 54.62 -27.25 59.37
CA GLY A 498 55.41 -27.62 60.54
C GLY A 498 55.18 -29.08 60.93
N GLY A 499 56.02 -29.98 60.40
CA GLY A 499 55.95 -31.41 60.70
C GLY A 499 55.93 -31.73 62.20
N VAL A 500 54.94 -32.51 62.62
CA VAL A 500 54.99 -33.22 63.91
C VAL A 500 56.09 -34.27 63.81
N ARG A 501 57.33 -33.91 64.19
CA ARG A 501 58.35 -34.90 64.55
C ARG A 501 57.89 -35.61 65.81
N ARG A 502 57.39 -36.84 65.65
CA ARG A 502 57.27 -37.81 66.74
C ARG A 502 58.69 -38.07 67.27
N ILE A 503 59.01 -37.56 68.45
CA ILE A 503 60.15 -38.04 69.23
C ILE A 503 59.68 -39.33 69.92
N ILE A 504 60.55 -40.34 69.82
CA ILE A 504 60.43 -41.77 70.13
C ILE A 504 59.68 -42.05 71.43
#